data_AF-A0A3D2FX99-F1
#
_entry.id   AF-A0A3D2FX99-F1
#
_cell.length_a   1.000
_cell.length_b   1.000
_cell.length_c   1.000
_cell.angle_alpha   90.00
_cell.angle_beta   90.00
_cell.angle_gamma   90.00
#
_symmetry.space_group_name_H-M   'P 1'
#
loop_
_entity.id
_entity.type
_entity.pdbx_description
1 polymer ?
#
loop_
_entity_poly.entity_id
_entity_poly.type
_entity_poly.pdbx_seq_one_letter_code
_entity_poly.pdbx_strand_id
1 'polypeptide(L)'
;EAVGGQINGQHATALRQALKKNVLDALADGEAFDIPPSLYNSEYDNVARAMNPNAPQPHTHAEGEDHDHDHPAADEGMDDDAKAEAKAVAERRVRLGLLLTEIGRVNNVEVSEEDTRQAVFEEARRYPGQEQQVLEYFQKNPEAMQQLAGPIFEDKTVDFILEMASVTEVETDTDTLYAAPEETAAPAKPAKKAAKKKAAKKAAAKSATAKKAAPKKAAAKKTAAKKAAKK
;
A
#
# COMPACT_ATOMS: atom_id res chain seq x y z
N GLU A 1 -13.10 -16.67 -16.58
CA GLU A 1 -13.47 -15.94 -15.36
C GLU A 1 -12.42 -16.10 -14.26
N ALA A 2 -12.37 -17.23 -13.53
CA ALA A 2 -11.44 -17.46 -12.41
C ALA A 2 -9.99 -16.98 -12.63
N VAL A 3 -9.34 -17.38 -13.73
CA VAL A 3 -7.96 -16.96 -14.08
C VAL A 3 -7.82 -15.43 -14.20
N GLY A 4 -8.81 -14.75 -14.77
CA GLY A 4 -8.81 -13.28 -14.87
C GLY A 4 -9.03 -12.61 -13.51
N GLY A 5 -9.86 -13.21 -12.64
CA GLY A 5 -10.01 -12.74 -11.26
C GLY A 5 -8.71 -12.87 -10.45
N GLN A 6 -7.98 -13.98 -10.62
CA GLN A 6 -6.67 -14.20 -10.01
C GLN A 6 -5.63 -13.18 -10.49
N ILE A 7 -5.53 -12.96 -11.81
CA ILE A 7 -4.61 -11.98 -12.42
C ILE A 7 -4.94 -10.55 -11.94
N ASN A 8 -6.22 -10.18 -11.92
CA ASN A 8 -6.65 -8.88 -11.40
C ASN A 8 -6.29 -8.70 -9.91
N GLY A 9 -6.40 -9.76 -9.10
CA GLY A 9 -5.96 -9.75 -7.70
C GLY A 9 -4.46 -9.54 -7.54
N GLN A 10 -3.65 -10.20 -8.37
CA GLN A 10 -2.19 -10.01 -8.39
C GLN A 10 -1.82 -8.57 -8.76
N HIS A 11 -2.43 -8.01 -9.81
CA HIS A 11 -2.23 -6.61 -10.19
C HIS A 11 -2.70 -5.63 -9.10
N ALA A 12 -3.81 -5.89 -8.41
CA ALA A 12 -4.30 -5.04 -7.33
C ALA A 12 -3.30 -4.98 -6.16
N THR A 13 -2.73 -6.11 -5.74
CA THR A 13 -1.67 -6.15 -4.71
C THR A 13 -0.41 -5.39 -5.15
N ALA A 14 0.03 -5.59 -6.39
CA ALA A 14 1.20 -4.88 -6.93
C ALA A 14 0.98 -3.36 -7.03
N LEU A 15 -0.20 -2.92 -7.50
CA LEU A 15 -0.58 -1.51 -7.54
C LEU A 15 -0.67 -0.91 -6.13
N ARG A 16 -1.17 -1.66 -5.15
CA ARG A 16 -1.20 -1.22 -3.74
C ARG A 16 0.22 -1.06 -3.18
N GLN A 17 1.13 -1.99 -3.47
CA GLN A 17 2.53 -1.89 -3.07
C GLN A 17 3.25 -0.71 -3.75
N ALA A 18 3.02 -0.47 -5.05
CA ALA A 18 3.57 0.68 -5.77
C ALA A 18 3.02 2.01 -5.25
N LEU A 19 1.71 2.10 -4.97
CA LEU A 19 1.09 3.28 -4.36
C LEU A 19 1.67 3.55 -2.96
N LYS A 20 1.81 2.52 -2.14
CA LYS A 20 2.42 2.60 -0.80
C LYS A 20 3.87 3.07 -0.89
N LYS A 21 4.68 2.51 -1.80
CA LYS A 21 6.04 3.00 -2.11
C LYS A 21 6.02 4.50 -2.43
N ASN A 22 5.16 4.95 -3.35
CA ASN A 22 5.11 6.36 -3.75
C ASN A 22 4.76 7.31 -2.58
N VAL A 23 3.88 6.90 -1.66
CA VAL A 23 3.60 7.68 -0.44
C VAL A 23 4.80 7.70 0.50
N LEU A 24 5.45 6.55 0.73
CA LEU A 24 6.63 6.44 1.59
C LEU A 24 7.87 7.15 1.01
N ASP A 25 8.01 7.22 -0.31
CA ASP A 25 9.04 7.99 -1.01
C ASP A 25 8.79 9.49 -0.83
N ALA A 26 7.56 9.97 -1.09
CA ALA A 26 7.18 11.38 -0.88
C ALA A 26 7.24 11.84 0.60
N LEU A 27 7.08 10.93 1.56
CA LEU A 27 7.31 11.21 2.99
C LEU A 27 8.80 11.25 3.35
N ALA A 28 9.66 10.53 2.63
CA ALA A 28 11.11 10.51 2.87
C ALA A 28 11.81 11.79 2.36
N ASP A 29 11.23 12.47 1.37
CA ASP A 29 11.65 13.81 0.90
C ASP A 29 11.39 14.94 1.92
N GLY A 30 10.79 14.63 3.08
CA GLY A 30 10.51 15.58 4.16
C GLY A 30 11.73 16.04 4.97
N GLU A 31 11.48 16.78 6.05
CA GLU A 31 12.54 17.26 6.94
C GLU A 31 13.15 16.09 7.74
N ALA A 32 14.46 15.91 7.62
CA ALA A 32 15.18 14.82 8.28
C ALA A 32 15.31 15.07 9.78
N PHE A 33 14.66 14.22 10.58
CA PHE A 33 14.83 14.19 12.04
C PHE A 33 15.81 13.10 12.49
N ASP A 34 16.34 13.28 13.70
CA ASP A 34 17.26 12.36 14.38
C ASP A 34 16.55 11.07 14.83
N ILE A 35 17.23 9.93 14.74
CA ILE A 35 16.64 8.61 15.00
C ILE A 35 17.26 7.97 16.24
N PRO A 36 16.47 7.36 17.15
CA PRO A 36 17.00 6.73 18.36
C PRO A 36 18.03 5.63 18.01
N PRO A 37 19.27 5.69 18.55
CA PRO A 37 20.33 4.74 18.18
C PRO A 37 19.97 3.27 18.42
N SER A 38 19.11 2.97 19.39
CA SER A 38 18.60 1.61 19.62
C SER A 38 17.75 1.11 18.44
N LEU A 39 16.80 1.91 17.95
CA LEU A 39 15.95 1.56 16.81
C LEU A 39 16.75 1.48 15.51
N TYR A 40 17.69 2.42 15.31
CA TYR A 40 18.62 2.38 14.19
C TYR A 40 19.47 1.11 14.21
N ASN A 41 20.09 0.77 15.34
CA ASN A 41 20.93 -0.43 15.44
C ASN A 41 20.10 -1.70 15.16
N SER A 42 18.90 -1.84 15.74
CA SER A 42 18.04 -3.00 15.49
C SER A 42 17.63 -3.14 14.03
N GLU A 43 17.31 -2.03 13.35
CA GLU A 43 16.91 -2.10 11.93
C GLU A 43 18.12 -2.25 10.99
N TYR A 44 19.30 -1.71 11.32
CA TYR A 44 20.54 -2.02 10.61
C TYR A 44 20.83 -3.53 10.69
N ASP A 45 20.67 -4.12 11.87
CA ASP A 45 20.80 -5.55 12.10
C ASP A 45 19.80 -6.38 11.28
N ASN A 46 18.55 -5.93 11.15
CA ASN A 46 17.54 -6.58 10.30
C ASN A 46 17.88 -6.47 8.81
N VAL A 47 18.28 -5.29 8.35
CA VAL A 47 18.62 -5.01 6.94
C VAL A 47 19.89 -5.75 6.53
N ALA A 48 20.94 -5.69 7.34
CA ALA A 48 22.19 -6.39 7.09
C ALA A 48 21.98 -7.91 7.02
N ARG A 49 21.21 -8.51 7.95
CA ARG A 49 20.86 -9.95 7.85
C ARG A 49 20.03 -10.29 6.60
N ALA A 50 19.17 -9.40 6.13
CA ALA A 50 18.38 -9.61 4.92
C ALA A 50 19.18 -9.47 3.63
N MET A 51 20.23 -8.63 3.62
CA MET A 51 21.11 -8.39 2.47
C MET A 51 22.34 -9.31 2.46
N ASN A 52 22.76 -9.86 3.60
CA ASN A 52 23.91 -10.76 3.73
C ASN A 52 23.45 -12.24 3.65
N PRO A 53 23.67 -12.97 2.54
CA PRO A 53 23.27 -14.38 2.43
C PRO A 53 24.08 -15.32 3.32
N ASN A 54 25.19 -14.84 3.91
CA ASN A 54 26.02 -15.57 4.87
C ASN A 54 25.77 -15.11 6.32
N ALA A 55 24.72 -14.33 6.57
CA ALA A 55 24.42 -13.78 7.88
C ALA A 55 24.35 -14.86 8.97
N PRO A 56 24.96 -14.63 10.14
CA PRO A 56 24.82 -15.54 11.26
C PRO A 56 23.35 -15.62 11.71
N GLN A 57 22.87 -16.84 11.92
CA GLN A 57 21.49 -17.10 12.35
C GLN A 57 21.22 -16.43 13.70
N PRO A 58 20.04 -15.82 13.90
CA PRO A 58 19.67 -15.27 15.20
C PRO A 58 19.48 -16.42 16.20
N HIS A 59 20.45 -16.59 17.10
CA HIS A 59 20.36 -17.56 18.19
C HIS A 59 19.32 -17.10 19.21
N THR A 60 18.25 -17.88 19.38
CA THR A 60 17.29 -17.69 20.47
C THR A 60 17.97 -18.04 21.79
N HIS A 61 18.31 -17.05 22.61
CA HIS A 61 18.91 -17.28 23.92
C HIS A 61 17.99 -18.14 24.80
N ALA A 62 18.47 -19.32 25.18
CA ALA A 62 17.93 -20.04 26.33
C ALA A 62 18.51 -19.39 27.60
N GLU A 63 17.69 -19.24 28.65
CA GLU A 63 18.19 -18.65 29.90
C GLU A 63 19.17 -19.61 30.60
N GLY A 64 20.46 -19.24 30.64
CA GLY A 64 21.45 -19.91 31.50
C GLY A 64 22.88 -20.07 30.95
N GLU A 65 23.20 -19.63 29.74
CA GLU A 65 24.57 -19.75 29.17
C GLU A 65 25.38 -18.43 29.31
N ASP A 66 26.67 -18.56 29.60
CA ASP A 66 27.55 -17.44 29.99
C ASP A 66 27.86 -16.45 28.85
N HIS A 67 27.89 -15.16 29.19
CA HIS A 67 28.16 -14.05 28.28
C HIS A 67 29.67 -13.86 27.98
N ASP A 68 30.27 -14.74 27.16
CA ASP A 68 31.64 -14.51 26.64
C ASP A 68 31.88 -15.09 25.23
N HIS A 69 30.84 -15.10 24.39
CA HIS A 69 30.95 -15.39 22.96
C HIS A 69 30.76 -14.13 22.13
N ASP A 70 31.81 -13.78 21.38
CA ASP A 70 31.81 -12.67 20.41
C ASP A 70 30.82 -13.00 19.29
N HIS A 71 29.67 -12.32 19.28
CA HIS A 71 28.60 -12.61 18.34
C HIS A 71 28.97 -12.01 16.96
N PRO A 72 29.13 -12.83 15.91
CA PRO A 72 29.46 -12.35 14.57
C PRO A 72 28.42 -11.33 14.10
N ALA A 73 28.89 -10.23 13.51
CA ALA A 73 28.04 -9.10 13.14
C ALA A 73 27.10 -9.48 11.99
N ALA A 74 25.91 -8.87 11.95
CA ALA A 74 24.95 -9.05 10.85
C ALA A 74 25.56 -8.70 9.46
N ASP A 75 26.53 -7.78 9.46
CA ASP A 75 27.25 -7.31 8.27
C ASP A 75 28.64 -7.95 8.07
N GLU A 76 28.94 -9.06 8.77
CA GLU A 76 30.21 -9.77 8.60
C GLU A 76 30.30 -10.41 7.21
N GLY A 77 31.42 -10.19 6.52
CA GLY A 77 31.63 -10.63 5.14
C GLY A 77 31.04 -9.73 4.04
N MET A 78 30.30 -8.68 4.40
CA MET A 78 29.91 -7.62 3.44
C MET A 78 31.08 -6.67 3.15
N ASP A 79 31.12 -6.14 1.93
CA ASP A 79 31.95 -5.01 1.54
C ASP A 79 31.40 -3.66 2.05
N ASP A 80 32.20 -2.59 1.90
CA ASP A 80 31.86 -1.26 2.40
C ASP A 80 30.68 -0.60 1.68
N ASP A 81 30.45 -0.91 0.40
CA ASP A 81 29.33 -0.35 -0.38
C ASP A 81 28.00 -1.02 0.05
N ALA A 82 27.97 -2.35 0.18
CA ALA A 82 26.84 -3.09 0.72
C ALA A 82 26.50 -2.67 2.17
N LYS A 83 27.53 -2.41 3.00
CA LYS A 83 27.36 -1.83 4.34
C LYS A 83 26.80 -0.40 4.29
N ALA A 84 27.20 0.43 3.31
CA ALA A 84 26.67 1.78 3.16
C ALA A 84 25.19 1.78 2.73
N GLU A 85 24.81 0.90 1.79
CA GLU A 85 23.42 0.71 1.38
C GLU A 85 22.55 0.23 2.56
N ALA A 86 23.01 -0.77 3.31
CA ALA A 86 22.30 -1.29 4.49
C ALA A 86 22.04 -0.20 5.54
N LYS A 87 22.98 0.72 5.76
CA LYS A 87 22.80 1.89 6.66
C LYS A 87 21.74 2.84 6.13
N ALA A 88 21.82 3.21 4.85
CA ALA A 88 20.86 4.12 4.23
C ALA A 88 19.42 3.56 4.24
N VAL A 89 19.26 2.26 3.98
CA VAL A 89 17.97 1.56 4.07
C VAL A 89 17.46 1.53 5.52
N ALA A 90 18.31 1.25 6.50
CA ALA A 90 17.93 1.23 7.92
C ALA A 90 17.52 2.61 8.45
N GLU A 91 18.32 3.66 8.18
CA GLU A 91 17.97 5.04 8.52
C GLU A 91 16.60 5.43 7.94
N ARG A 92 16.38 5.12 6.66
CA ARG A 92 15.15 5.42 5.95
C ARG A 92 13.95 4.70 6.58
N ARG A 93 14.07 3.40 6.86
CA ARG A 93 13.00 2.59 7.46
C ARG A 93 12.63 3.09 8.86
N VAL A 94 13.62 3.36 9.73
CA VAL A 94 13.35 3.86 11.09
C VAL A 94 12.70 5.25 11.05
N ARG A 95 13.20 6.16 10.21
CA ARG A 95 12.61 7.51 10.06
C ARG A 95 11.16 7.43 9.54
N LEU A 96 10.87 6.59 8.55
CA LEU A 96 9.51 6.41 8.03
C LEU A 96 8.58 5.71 9.02
N GLY A 97 9.03 4.66 9.71
CA GLY A 97 8.24 3.96 10.72
C GLY A 97 7.83 4.88 11.87
N LEU A 98 8.76 5.72 12.36
CA LEU A 98 8.47 6.73 13.39
C LEU A 98 7.49 7.79 12.88
N LEU A 99 7.66 8.27 11.64
CA LEU A 99 6.79 9.29 11.04
C LEU A 99 5.35 8.76 10.85
N LEU A 100 5.17 7.55 10.31
CA LEU A 100 3.87 6.91 10.17
C LEU A 100 3.21 6.66 11.53
N THR A 101 3.99 6.20 12.52
CA THR A 101 3.49 6.00 13.89
C THR A 101 2.95 7.30 14.48
N GLU A 102 3.67 8.42 14.32
CA GLU A 102 3.20 9.71 14.82
C GLU A 102 2.01 10.26 14.02
N ILE A 103 1.97 10.11 12.70
CA ILE A 103 0.81 10.49 11.88
C ILE A 103 -0.44 9.72 12.31
N GLY A 104 -0.35 8.39 12.43
CA GLY A 104 -1.48 7.57 12.87
C GLY A 104 -1.91 7.89 14.30
N ARG A 105 -0.95 8.10 15.21
CA ARG A 105 -1.21 8.47 16.62
C ARG A 105 -1.90 9.83 16.76
N VAL A 106 -1.45 10.86 16.04
CA VAL A 106 -2.02 12.21 16.08
C VAL A 106 -3.45 12.23 15.52
N ASN A 107 -3.74 11.40 14.52
CA ASN A 107 -5.05 11.34 13.87
C ASN A 107 -5.97 10.23 14.41
N ASN A 108 -5.54 9.49 15.44
CA ASN A 108 -6.29 8.40 16.07
C ASN A 108 -6.66 7.26 15.11
N VAL A 109 -5.69 6.86 14.26
CA VAL A 109 -5.80 5.66 13.42
C VAL A 109 -5.67 4.43 14.32
N GLU A 110 -6.76 3.69 14.49
CA GLU A 110 -6.80 2.48 15.33
C GLU A 110 -6.97 1.20 14.49
N VAL A 111 -6.34 0.13 14.94
CA VAL A 111 -6.56 -1.23 14.43
C VAL A 111 -7.60 -1.90 15.32
N SER A 112 -8.75 -2.23 14.74
CA SER A 112 -9.84 -2.93 15.41
C SER A 112 -9.65 -4.44 15.36
N GLU A 113 -10.34 -5.16 16.26
CA GLU A 113 -10.41 -6.62 16.20
C GLU A 113 -10.96 -7.14 14.86
N GLU A 114 -11.78 -6.36 14.16
CA GLU A 114 -12.30 -6.75 12.86
C GLU A 114 -11.22 -6.66 11.77
N ASP A 115 -10.39 -5.61 11.76
CA ASP A 115 -9.27 -5.50 10.81
C ASP A 115 -8.31 -6.69 10.99
N THR A 116 -7.91 -7.00 12.24
CA THR A 116 -7.01 -8.14 12.52
C THR A 116 -7.65 -9.47 12.14
N ARG A 117 -8.95 -9.64 12.37
CA ARG A 117 -9.70 -10.85 11.96
C ARG A 117 -9.78 -10.98 10.44
N GLN A 118 -9.94 -9.87 9.70
CA GLN A 118 -9.90 -9.87 8.25
C GLN A 118 -8.51 -10.25 7.74
N ALA A 119 -7.43 -9.64 8.28
CA ALA A 119 -6.05 -9.98 7.94
C ALA A 119 -5.72 -11.47 8.18
N VAL A 120 -6.21 -12.08 9.26
CA VAL A 120 -6.08 -13.53 9.51
C VAL A 120 -6.75 -14.38 8.42
N PHE A 121 -7.91 -13.96 7.90
CA PHE A 121 -8.54 -14.64 6.76
C PHE A 121 -7.80 -14.41 5.44
N GLU A 122 -7.15 -13.27 5.26
CA GLU A 122 -6.32 -13.01 4.09
C GLU A 122 -5.00 -13.79 4.12
N GLU A 123 -4.37 -13.91 5.29
CA GLU A 123 -3.19 -14.75 5.49
C GLU A 123 -3.53 -16.23 5.25
N ALA A 124 -4.65 -16.72 5.79
CA ALA A 124 -5.12 -18.08 5.53
C ALA A 124 -5.31 -18.37 4.02
N ARG A 125 -5.79 -17.38 3.23
CA ARG A 125 -5.92 -17.51 1.76
C ARG A 125 -4.59 -17.63 1.02
N ARG A 126 -3.46 -17.24 1.63
CA ARG A 126 -2.11 -17.41 1.05
C ARG A 126 -1.61 -18.86 1.16
N TYR A 127 -2.27 -19.70 1.96
CA TYR A 127 -1.91 -21.12 2.18
C TYR A 127 -3.05 -22.09 1.81
N PRO A 128 -3.39 -22.26 0.51
CA PRO A 128 -4.43 -23.18 0.06
C PRO A 128 -4.25 -24.62 0.57
N GLY A 129 -5.31 -25.19 1.13
CA GLY A 129 -5.31 -26.53 1.75
C GLY A 129 -4.74 -26.59 3.18
N GLN A 130 -4.28 -25.48 3.74
CA GLN A 130 -3.80 -25.37 5.14
C GLN A 130 -4.55 -24.26 5.92
N GLU A 131 -5.62 -23.70 5.35
CA GLU A 131 -6.32 -22.52 5.87
C GLU A 131 -6.76 -22.70 7.32
N GLN A 132 -7.29 -23.89 7.67
CA GLN A 132 -7.71 -24.20 9.04
C GLN A 132 -6.55 -24.17 10.05
N GLN A 133 -5.34 -24.59 9.64
CA GLN A 133 -4.17 -24.59 10.51
C GLN A 133 -3.66 -23.17 10.75
N VAL A 134 -3.72 -22.29 9.73
CA VAL A 134 -3.41 -20.86 9.87
C VAL A 134 -4.41 -20.17 10.81
N LEU A 135 -5.71 -20.43 10.64
CA LEU A 135 -6.75 -19.89 11.53
C LEU A 135 -6.58 -20.40 12.98
N GLU A 136 -6.24 -21.67 13.18
CA GLU A 136 -6.00 -22.26 14.50
C GLU A 136 -4.72 -21.72 15.17
N TYR A 137 -3.66 -21.51 14.39
CA TYR A 137 -2.41 -20.89 14.85
C TYR A 137 -2.66 -19.48 15.41
N PHE A 138 -3.32 -18.60 14.64
CA PHE A 138 -3.63 -17.24 15.09
C PHE A 138 -4.63 -17.22 16.27
N GLN A 139 -5.58 -18.16 16.34
CA GLN A 139 -6.47 -18.28 17.50
C GLN A 139 -5.76 -18.71 18.79
N LYS A 140 -4.69 -19.51 18.69
CA LYS A 140 -3.92 -20.00 19.85
C LYS A 140 -2.79 -19.07 20.27
N ASN A 141 -2.31 -18.21 19.37
CA ASN A 141 -1.13 -17.36 19.59
C ASN A 141 -1.50 -15.86 19.51
N PRO A 142 -1.92 -15.22 20.62
CA PRO A 142 -2.23 -13.79 20.67
C PRO A 142 -1.08 -12.88 20.24
N GLU A 143 0.17 -13.32 20.39
CA GLU A 143 1.36 -12.61 19.93
C GLU A 143 1.43 -12.56 18.39
N ALA A 144 1.09 -13.66 17.70
CA ALA A 144 1.00 -13.66 16.24
C ALA A 144 -0.13 -12.75 15.73
N MET A 145 -1.25 -12.65 16.47
CA MET A 145 -2.30 -11.66 16.19
C MET A 145 -1.79 -10.22 16.30
N GLN A 146 -0.89 -9.93 17.25
CA GLN A 146 -0.29 -8.60 17.40
C GLN A 146 0.71 -8.28 16.28
N GLN A 147 1.44 -9.26 15.76
CA GLN A 147 2.34 -9.08 14.61
C GLN A 147 1.59 -8.60 13.34
N LEU A 148 0.33 -8.99 13.16
CA LEU A 148 -0.52 -8.47 12.07
C LEU A 148 -0.92 -7.00 12.25
N ALA A 149 -0.96 -6.48 13.49
CA ALA A 149 -1.45 -5.13 13.75
C ALA A 149 -0.53 -4.04 13.17
N GLY A 150 0.79 -4.27 13.11
CA GLY A 150 1.75 -3.33 12.51
C GLY A 150 1.47 -3.03 11.04
N PRO A 151 1.47 -4.04 10.15
CA PRO A 151 1.12 -3.87 8.74
C PRO A 151 -0.26 -3.27 8.49
N ILE A 152 -1.27 -3.65 9.30
CA ILE A 152 -2.63 -3.09 9.20
C ILE A 152 -2.64 -1.60 9.58
N PHE A 153 -1.98 -1.22 10.68
CA PHE A 153 -1.86 0.17 11.10
C PHE A 153 -1.16 1.02 10.04
N GLU A 154 -0.09 0.50 9.44
CA GLU A 154 0.64 1.17 8.37
C GLU A 154 -0.25 1.42 7.14
N ASP A 155 -0.97 0.39 6.67
CA ASP A 155 -1.86 0.51 5.52
C ASP A 155 -3.02 1.48 5.78
N LYS A 156 -3.67 1.41 6.96
CA LYS A 156 -4.74 2.35 7.35
C LYS A 156 -4.22 3.79 7.51
N THR A 157 -2.97 3.96 7.94
CA THR A 157 -2.32 5.28 8.01
C THR A 157 -2.01 5.83 6.61
N VAL A 158 -1.56 4.98 5.68
CA VAL A 158 -1.35 5.34 4.27
C VAL A 158 -2.67 5.72 3.60
N ASP A 159 -3.77 5.01 3.87
CA ASP A 159 -5.09 5.37 3.35
C ASP A 159 -5.59 6.71 3.89
N PHE A 160 -5.43 6.97 5.20
CA PHE A 160 -5.74 8.27 5.79
C PHE A 160 -4.92 9.42 5.17
N ILE A 161 -3.64 9.19 4.84
CA ILE A 161 -2.82 10.15 4.10
C ILE A 161 -3.37 10.37 2.68
N LEU A 162 -3.79 9.30 1.99
CA LEU A 162 -4.36 9.36 0.65
C LEU A 162 -5.71 10.11 0.60
N GLU A 163 -6.56 10.02 1.63
CA GLU A 163 -7.80 10.80 1.74
C GLU A 163 -7.56 12.32 1.80
N MET A 164 -6.41 12.75 2.33
CA MET A 164 -6.00 14.16 2.39
C MET A 164 -5.13 14.60 1.20
N ALA A 165 -4.57 13.65 0.43
CA ALA A 165 -3.61 13.93 -0.63
C ALA A 165 -4.26 14.32 -1.96
N SER A 166 -3.52 15.04 -2.79
CA SER A 166 -3.89 15.32 -4.19
C SER A 166 -3.60 14.12 -5.09
N VAL A 167 -4.36 13.04 -4.95
CA VAL A 167 -4.21 11.83 -5.78
C VAL A 167 -4.50 12.11 -7.26
N THR A 168 -3.67 11.58 -8.16
CA THR A 168 -3.85 11.63 -9.62
C THR A 168 -3.64 10.26 -10.25
N GLU A 169 -4.60 9.82 -11.06
CA GLU A 169 -4.49 8.58 -11.84
C GLU A 169 -3.42 8.70 -12.94
N VAL A 170 -2.65 7.63 -13.14
CA VAL A 170 -1.61 7.50 -14.18
C VAL A 170 -1.73 6.11 -14.80
N GLU A 171 -1.74 6.03 -16.12
CA GLU A 171 -1.70 4.74 -16.83
C GLU A 171 -0.30 4.12 -16.73
N THR A 172 -0.23 2.86 -16.29
CA THR A 172 0.98 2.04 -16.28
C THR A 172 0.71 0.72 -17.01
N ASP A 173 1.73 0.21 -17.69
CA ASP A 173 1.73 -1.16 -18.22
C ASP A 173 2.16 -2.18 -17.14
N THR A 174 2.12 -3.47 -17.49
CA THR A 174 2.47 -4.57 -16.60
C THR A 174 3.97 -4.69 -16.32
N ASP A 175 4.81 -4.32 -17.29
CA ASP A 175 6.23 -4.58 -17.22
C ASP A 175 6.88 -3.52 -16.32
N THR A 176 6.44 -2.25 -16.45
CA THR A 176 6.71 -1.16 -15.51
C THR A 176 6.20 -1.46 -14.10
N LEU A 177 5.03 -2.12 -13.95
CA LEU A 177 4.44 -2.42 -12.64
C LEU A 177 5.20 -3.52 -11.87
N TYR A 178 5.84 -4.46 -12.57
CA TYR A 178 6.64 -5.54 -11.97
C TYR A 178 8.16 -5.33 -12.09
N ALA A 179 8.60 -4.16 -12.54
CA ALA A 179 10.00 -3.79 -12.62
C ALA A 179 10.67 -3.71 -11.23
N ALA A 180 11.98 -3.95 -11.18
CA ALA A 180 12.75 -3.81 -9.94
C ALA A 180 12.79 -2.33 -9.49
N PRO A 181 12.80 -2.04 -8.17
CA PRO A 181 12.63 -0.67 -7.65
C PRO A 181 13.68 0.32 -8.17
N GLU A 182 14.89 -0.14 -8.48
CA GLU A 182 15.99 0.59 -9.14
C GLU A 182 15.56 1.32 -10.43
N GLU A 183 14.80 0.65 -11.30
CA GLU A 183 14.53 1.13 -12.66
C GLU A 183 13.51 2.29 -12.69
N THR A 184 12.82 2.52 -11.57
CA THR A 184 11.77 3.54 -11.43
C THR A 184 12.28 4.94 -11.03
N ALA A 185 13.58 5.11 -10.75
CA ALA A 185 14.16 6.35 -10.20
C ALA A 185 14.28 7.54 -11.20
N ALA A 186 13.63 7.47 -12.36
CA ALA A 186 13.72 8.48 -13.43
C ALA A 186 12.46 9.39 -13.49
N PRO A 187 12.45 10.59 -12.85
CA PRO A 187 11.27 11.44 -12.82
C PRO A 187 10.92 12.01 -14.21
N ALA A 188 9.77 11.59 -14.73
CA ALA A 188 9.21 12.07 -16.00
C ALA A 188 8.91 13.58 -15.94
N LYS A 189 9.77 14.39 -16.56
CA LYS A 189 9.68 15.87 -16.50
C LYS A 189 8.33 16.38 -17.03
N PRO A 190 7.59 17.21 -16.28
CA PRO A 190 6.28 17.69 -16.70
C PRO A 190 6.37 18.57 -17.96
N ALA A 191 5.66 18.17 -19.02
CA ALA A 191 5.67 18.85 -20.30
C ALA A 191 5.06 20.27 -20.20
N LYS A 192 5.88 21.30 -20.44
CA LYS A 192 5.44 22.70 -20.41
C LYS A 192 4.32 22.96 -21.42
N LYS A 193 3.18 23.48 -20.96
CA LYS A 193 2.06 23.96 -21.80
C LYS A 193 2.55 25.01 -22.81
N ALA A 194 2.70 24.63 -24.07
CA ALA A 194 2.97 25.56 -25.16
C ALA A 194 1.76 26.49 -25.41
N ALA A 195 2.00 27.81 -25.48
CA ALA A 195 0.93 28.80 -25.53
C ALA A 195 0.18 28.81 -26.89
N LYS A 196 -1.14 28.63 -26.86
CA LYS A 196 -2.00 28.59 -28.04
C LYS A 196 -2.27 30.00 -28.60
N LYS A 197 -1.34 30.50 -29.43
CA LYS A 197 -1.38 31.85 -30.02
C LYS A 197 -2.62 32.06 -30.91
N LYS A 198 -3.32 33.17 -30.73
CA LYS A 198 -4.49 33.57 -31.55
C LYS A 198 -4.12 33.77 -33.03
N ALA A 199 -4.97 33.27 -33.93
CA ALA A 199 -5.17 33.81 -35.27
C ALA A 199 -6.67 33.77 -35.59
N ALA A 200 -7.24 34.88 -36.10
CA ALA A 200 -8.68 34.99 -36.35
C ALA A 200 -9.00 35.93 -37.53
N LYS A 201 -9.57 35.37 -38.60
CA LYS A 201 -10.27 36.02 -39.75
C LYS A 201 -10.76 34.87 -40.67
N LYS A 202 -11.89 34.94 -41.38
CA LYS A 202 -13.05 35.87 -41.33
C LYS A 202 -14.28 35.12 -41.88
N ALA A 203 -15.47 35.41 -41.35
CA ALA A 203 -16.71 34.70 -41.68
C ALA A 203 -17.34 35.05 -43.05
N ALA A 204 -18.07 34.07 -43.62
CA ALA A 204 -19.28 34.23 -44.45
C ALA A 204 -20.04 32.88 -44.54
N ALA A 205 -21.34 32.79 -44.88
CA ALA A 205 -22.53 33.32 -44.18
C ALA A 205 -23.83 32.66 -44.74
N LYS A 206 -24.89 32.51 -43.90
CA LYS A 206 -26.25 31.98 -44.21
C LYS A 206 -26.28 30.45 -44.49
N SER A 207 -27.36 29.68 -44.26
CA SER A 207 -28.70 29.86 -43.64
C SER A 207 -29.05 28.59 -42.82
N ALA A 208 -29.87 28.52 -41.75
CA ALA A 208 -31.01 29.29 -41.23
C ALA A 208 -32.43 28.71 -41.50
N THR A 209 -32.75 27.56 -40.88
CA THR A 209 -34.10 27.06 -40.46
C THR A 209 -33.90 25.87 -39.49
N ALA A 210 -34.55 25.63 -38.33
CA ALA A 210 -35.69 26.19 -37.58
C ALA A 210 -37.08 25.49 -37.70
N LYS A 211 -37.31 24.37 -36.95
CA LYS A 211 -38.48 24.17 -36.04
C LYS A 211 -38.59 22.78 -35.36
N LYS A 212 -38.56 22.79 -34.01
CA LYS A 212 -39.68 22.50 -33.07
C LYS A 212 -40.49 21.17 -33.15
N ALA A 213 -40.75 20.61 -31.95
CA ALA A 213 -41.99 19.94 -31.47
C ALA A 213 -42.03 18.40 -31.27
N ALA A 214 -41.95 17.99 -30.00
CA ALA A 214 -42.90 17.05 -29.37
C ALA A 214 -44.16 17.85 -28.89
N PRO A 215 -45.23 17.31 -28.24
CA PRO A 215 -45.40 15.97 -27.61
C PRO A 215 -46.85 15.35 -27.67
N LYS A 216 -47.12 14.31 -26.84
CA LYS A 216 -48.46 13.80 -26.38
C LYS A 216 -49.30 13.04 -27.44
N LYS A 217 -50.36 12.23 -27.17
CA LYS A 217 -51.16 11.78 -25.97
C LYS A 217 -51.88 10.44 -26.39
N ALA A 218 -52.54 9.59 -25.58
CA ALA A 218 -52.35 9.02 -24.22
C ALA A 218 -53.52 8.05 -23.83
N ALA A 219 -53.25 7.03 -22.98
CA ALA A 219 -54.21 6.17 -22.24
C ALA A 219 -55.00 5.12 -23.07
N ALA A 220 -55.71 4.10 -22.52
CA ALA A 220 -56.12 3.71 -21.14
C ALA A 220 -56.19 2.14 -21.04
N LYS A 221 -56.76 1.37 -20.08
CA LYS A 221 -57.85 1.60 -19.09
C LYS A 221 -58.07 0.40 -18.10
N LYS A 222 -58.09 0.64 -16.77
CA LYS A 222 -58.75 -0.17 -15.68
C LYS A 222 -58.34 -1.68 -15.55
N THR A 223 -58.70 -2.48 -14.52
CA THR A 223 -59.64 -2.41 -13.36
C THR A 223 -59.04 -3.27 -12.20
N ALA A 224 -58.96 -2.81 -10.94
CA ALA A 224 -59.96 -2.82 -9.84
C ALA A 224 -59.90 -4.04 -8.88
N ALA A 225 -60.26 -3.81 -7.60
CA ALA A 225 -59.84 -4.61 -6.44
C ALA A 225 -60.80 -5.73 -5.98
N LYS A 226 -60.23 -6.72 -5.25
CA LYS A 226 -60.92 -7.73 -4.41
C LYS A 226 -59.87 -8.43 -3.54
N LYS A 227 -60.08 -8.86 -2.29
CA LYS A 227 -60.94 -8.44 -1.16
C LYS A 227 -60.36 -9.13 0.10
N ALA A 228 -60.30 -8.47 1.25
CA ALA A 228 -59.83 -9.12 2.49
C ALA A 228 -60.82 -10.19 3.02
N ALA A 229 -60.29 -11.29 3.55
CA ALA A 229 -61.04 -12.30 4.31
C ALA A 229 -60.14 -12.91 5.39
N LYS A 230 -60.40 -12.50 6.64
CA LYS A 230 -59.77 -12.92 7.90
C LYS A 230 -59.90 -14.42 8.16
N LYS A 231 -58.91 -15.02 8.81
CA LYS A 231 -59.16 -15.92 9.94
C LYS A 231 -58.37 -15.41 11.15
#